data_AF-A0A1C7MLH0-F1
#
_entry.id   AF-A0A1C7MLH0-F1
#
_cell.length_a   1.000
_cell.length_b   1.000
_cell.length_c   1.000
_cell.angle_alpha   90.00
_cell.angle_beta   90.00
_cell.angle_gamma   90.00
#
_symmetry.space_group_name_H-M   'P 1'
#
loop_
_entity.id
_entity.type
_entity.pdbx_description
1 polymer ?
#
loop_
_entity_poly.entity_id
_entity_poly.type
_entity_poly.pdbx_seq_one_letter_code
_entity_poly.pdbx_strand_id
1 'polypeptide(L)'
;MLVKKLIPQVHEKFPFGVEVQIGQSATFPFIRILMSDASAYLVSLVARHILNGALPNYTLGQLDSQMRDAVLSFITELQVPHAVAQQVQNYCGDSALWKGLLLLRGLLAHGILVYVLKERRWRVDYGLDQRRSMLAVPYRAKDMPALRAEFGHPDVAVALTCLSYYYGGLQEHQIDLCFALLYKLDNPTVEYETWTQGCDDVPESLLFPKEAKEFPQKQVASGWDIAEKKDHVTTGFSGTNDNRYLLPTSITQRDPPHQLCTNAKVLNYLLRPENSSYICAQDVHGERLSVQKFLELLVQQEPEIRVLLDVGAEMLELQNEGLVARWLELNQNAQAAVYFGYNDQLMVLTRNGTVESFVSSPFNQQLDQCILYLDDAHMRGTDVKLPRDVRAAVTLGPKVTKDRLVQGCMRMRKLGNGHSVMFFAPLEIDRSIRKAAKKTESDAVKIIDILRWVMLETCSDIQHRAHQWAEQGFDHGNRASAWSEFCSGKISSDGLASSWLQREAKSLEEMYGLNLRANIRPSRWSSCGKDAWS
;
A
#
# COMPACT_ATOMS: atom_id res chain seq x y z
N MET A 1 -11.04 -11.17 -13.72
CA MET A 1 -12.37 -11.14 -14.36
C MET A 1 -13.55 -11.41 -13.43
N LEU A 2 -13.57 -12.49 -12.63
CA LEU A 2 -14.72 -12.79 -11.75
C LEU A 2 -15.01 -11.68 -10.72
N VAL A 3 -13.98 -11.15 -10.04
CA VAL A 3 -14.15 -10.03 -9.08
C VAL A 3 -14.77 -8.79 -9.75
N LYS A 4 -14.35 -8.42 -10.97
CA LYS A 4 -14.94 -7.33 -11.76
C LYS A 4 -16.45 -7.52 -11.99
N LYS A 5 -16.91 -8.75 -12.24
CA LYS A 5 -18.34 -9.06 -12.44
C LYS A 5 -19.14 -8.98 -11.14
N LEU A 6 -18.53 -9.32 -10.01
CA LEU A 6 -19.19 -9.41 -8.71
C LEU A 6 -19.16 -8.10 -7.91
N ILE A 7 -18.21 -7.20 -8.21
CA ILE A 7 -18.03 -5.97 -7.44
C ILE A 7 -19.26 -5.05 -7.40
N PRO A 8 -20.08 -4.91 -8.46
CA PRO A 8 -21.27 -4.08 -8.39
C PRO A 8 -22.28 -4.58 -7.34
N GLN A 9 -22.42 -5.90 -7.18
CA GLN A 9 -23.28 -6.51 -6.16
C GLN A 9 -22.74 -6.25 -4.74
N VAL A 10 -21.42 -6.27 -4.57
CA VAL A 10 -20.80 -5.94 -3.28
C VAL A 10 -21.02 -4.46 -2.96
N HIS A 11 -20.85 -3.58 -3.94
CA HIS A 11 -21.08 -2.14 -3.81
C HIS A 11 -22.55 -1.81 -3.50
N GLU A 12 -23.51 -2.46 -4.16
CA GLU A 12 -24.94 -2.30 -3.86
C GLU A 12 -25.26 -2.65 -2.40
N LYS A 13 -24.67 -3.73 -1.89
CA LYS A 13 -24.87 -4.17 -0.49
C LYS A 13 -24.08 -3.34 0.52
N PHE A 14 -22.91 -2.83 0.14
CA PHE A 14 -22.02 -2.04 0.96
C PHE A 14 -21.55 -0.80 0.20
N PRO A 15 -22.41 0.25 0.06
CA PRO A 15 -22.10 1.42 -0.77
C PRO A 15 -20.79 2.08 -0.36
N PHE A 16 -20.58 2.21 0.95
CA PHE A 16 -19.35 2.80 1.49
C PHE A 16 -18.27 1.78 1.85
N GLY A 17 -18.48 0.50 1.50
CA GLY A 17 -17.58 -0.60 1.83
C GLY A 17 -16.57 -0.92 0.75
N VAL A 18 -16.77 -0.38 -0.46
CA VAL A 18 -15.93 -0.60 -1.63
C VAL A 18 -15.88 0.70 -2.44
N GLU A 19 -14.70 1.12 -2.84
CA GLU A 19 -14.50 2.16 -3.84
C GLU A 19 -14.31 1.49 -5.21
N VAL A 20 -15.11 1.90 -6.20
CA VAL A 20 -15.01 1.42 -7.58
C VAL A 20 -14.88 2.62 -8.50
N GLN A 21 -13.70 2.80 -9.10
CA GLN A 21 -13.49 3.81 -10.13
C GLN A 21 -13.57 3.14 -11.50
N ILE A 22 -14.60 3.48 -12.25
CA ILE A 22 -14.82 3.00 -13.61
C ILE A 22 -14.06 3.94 -14.55
N GLY A 23 -13.08 3.40 -15.28
CA GLY A 23 -12.37 4.15 -16.31
C GLY A 23 -13.23 4.35 -17.57
N GLN A 24 -12.60 4.78 -18.66
CA GLN A 24 -13.26 4.84 -19.97
C GLN A 24 -13.69 3.42 -20.44
N SER A 25 -14.62 3.32 -21.40
CA SER A 25 -15.17 2.07 -21.91
C SER A 25 -14.10 0.97 -22.11
N ALA A 26 -14.44 -0.26 -21.75
CA ALA A 26 -13.60 -1.47 -21.80
C ALA A 26 -12.44 -1.59 -20.77
N THR A 27 -12.19 -0.60 -19.90
CA THR A 27 -11.13 -0.73 -18.87
C THR A 27 -11.51 -1.67 -17.71
N PHE A 28 -10.52 -2.22 -17.01
CA PHE A 28 -10.74 -2.90 -15.75
C PHE A 28 -10.93 -1.84 -14.65
N PRO A 29 -12.04 -1.87 -13.88
CA PRO A 29 -12.26 -0.84 -12.88
C PRO A 29 -11.22 -0.95 -11.77
N PHE A 30 -10.76 0.20 -11.28
CA PHE A 30 -9.99 0.23 -10.05
C PHE A 30 -10.93 -0.13 -8.90
N ILE A 31 -10.54 -1.10 -8.08
CA ILE A 31 -11.36 -1.65 -7.00
C ILE A 31 -10.56 -1.56 -5.72
N ARG A 32 -11.14 -0.97 -4.70
CA ARG A 32 -10.59 -0.95 -3.35
C ARG A 32 -11.63 -1.33 -2.33
N ILE A 33 -11.31 -2.25 -1.42
CA ILE A 33 -12.21 -2.62 -0.32
C ILE A 33 -11.87 -1.76 0.89
N LEU A 34 -12.88 -1.15 1.52
CA LEU A 34 -12.73 -0.24 2.65
C LEU A 34 -13.17 -0.90 3.97
N MET A 35 -14.19 -1.76 3.91
CA MET A 35 -14.79 -2.39 5.09
C MET A 35 -14.51 -3.89 5.18
N SER A 36 -14.28 -4.40 6.40
CA SER A 36 -14.08 -5.84 6.64
C SER A 36 -15.30 -6.69 6.24
N ASP A 37 -16.51 -6.20 6.49
CA ASP A 37 -17.74 -6.93 6.14
C ASP A 37 -17.91 -7.05 4.62
N ALA A 38 -17.53 -6.01 3.87
CA ALA A 38 -17.51 -6.05 2.40
C ALA A 38 -16.48 -7.07 1.89
N SER A 39 -15.28 -7.15 2.50
CA SER A 39 -14.30 -8.18 2.14
C SER A 39 -14.79 -9.60 2.42
N ALA A 40 -15.41 -9.84 3.58
CA ALA A 40 -15.95 -11.16 3.92
C ALA A 40 -17.08 -11.57 2.96
N TYR A 41 -17.94 -10.63 2.59
CA TYR A 41 -18.99 -10.86 1.61
C TYR A 41 -18.44 -11.15 0.21
N LEU A 42 -17.44 -10.39 -0.25
CA LEU A 42 -16.77 -10.66 -1.54
C LEU A 42 -16.15 -12.06 -1.56
N VAL A 43 -15.41 -12.45 -0.51
CA VAL A 43 -14.78 -13.78 -0.41
C VAL A 43 -15.84 -14.89 -0.51
N SER A 44 -16.95 -14.77 0.24
CA SER A 44 -18.04 -15.74 0.18
C SER A 44 -18.69 -15.80 -1.21
N LEU A 45 -18.91 -14.64 -1.83
CA LEU A 45 -19.55 -14.53 -3.14
C LEU A 45 -18.68 -15.16 -4.24
N VAL A 46 -17.37 -14.87 -4.23
CA VAL A 46 -16.37 -15.44 -5.14
C VAL A 46 -16.33 -16.97 -4.96
N ALA A 47 -16.22 -17.47 -3.73
CA ALA A 47 -16.16 -18.90 -3.45
C ALA A 47 -17.39 -19.66 -3.99
N ARG A 48 -18.60 -19.13 -3.77
CA ARG A 48 -19.84 -19.73 -4.26
C ARG A 48 -19.92 -19.77 -5.78
N HIS A 49 -19.50 -18.70 -6.46
CA HIS A 49 -19.48 -18.67 -7.93
C HIS A 49 -18.47 -19.69 -8.49
N ILE A 50 -17.31 -19.83 -7.86
CA ILE A 50 -16.30 -20.84 -8.24
C ILE A 50 -16.88 -22.25 -8.10
N LEU A 51 -17.54 -22.56 -6.99
CA LEU A 51 -18.20 -23.86 -6.78
C LEU A 51 -19.33 -24.13 -7.78
N ASN A 52 -19.94 -23.08 -8.34
CA ASN A 52 -20.96 -23.16 -9.39
C ASN A 52 -20.38 -23.16 -10.82
N GLY A 53 -19.06 -23.33 -10.97
CA GLY A 53 -18.42 -23.48 -12.28
C GLY A 53 -17.99 -22.17 -12.94
N ALA A 54 -17.88 -21.06 -12.19
CA ALA A 54 -17.40 -19.79 -12.75
C ALA A 54 -15.92 -19.83 -13.20
N LEU A 55 -15.18 -20.87 -12.82
CA LEU A 55 -13.83 -21.13 -13.30
C LEU A 55 -13.83 -22.45 -14.09
N PRO A 56 -13.70 -22.42 -15.42
CA PRO A 56 -13.83 -23.61 -16.27
C PRO A 56 -12.73 -24.64 -16.01
N ASN A 57 -11.58 -24.21 -15.51
CA ASN A 57 -10.44 -25.08 -15.15
C ASN A 57 -10.68 -25.93 -13.90
N TYR A 58 -11.79 -25.71 -13.17
CA TYR A 58 -12.14 -26.46 -11.96
C TYR A 58 -13.50 -27.14 -12.13
N THR A 59 -13.49 -28.48 -12.22
CA THR A 59 -14.71 -29.30 -12.32
C THR A 59 -15.37 -29.50 -10.95
N LEU A 60 -15.78 -28.40 -10.30
CA LEU A 60 -16.41 -28.41 -8.96
C LEU A 60 -17.94 -28.53 -9.01
N GLY A 61 -18.54 -28.40 -10.19
CA GLY A 61 -20.00 -28.42 -10.37
C GLY A 61 -20.65 -29.79 -10.13
N GLN A 62 -19.87 -30.88 -10.12
CA GLN A 62 -20.36 -32.26 -9.95
C GLN A 62 -20.29 -32.77 -8.50
N LEU A 63 -19.81 -31.94 -7.57
CA LEU A 63 -19.71 -32.29 -6.17
C LEU A 63 -21.11 -32.42 -5.53
N ASP A 64 -21.30 -33.44 -4.68
CA ASP A 64 -22.50 -33.53 -3.86
C ASP A 64 -22.58 -32.40 -2.82
N SER A 65 -23.74 -32.22 -2.19
CA SER A 65 -23.96 -31.11 -1.24
C SER A 65 -22.98 -31.14 -0.07
N GLN A 66 -22.65 -32.33 0.45
CA GLN A 66 -21.77 -32.47 1.61
C GLN A 66 -20.33 -32.10 1.26
N MET A 67 -19.84 -32.54 0.11
CA MET A 67 -18.50 -32.21 -0.39
C MET A 67 -18.41 -30.75 -0.81
N ARG A 68 -19.48 -30.15 -1.36
CA ARG A 68 -19.54 -28.72 -1.66
C ARG A 68 -19.35 -27.87 -0.41
N ASP A 69 -20.03 -28.21 0.69
CA ASP A 69 -19.90 -27.49 1.95
C ASP A 69 -18.51 -27.68 2.56
N ALA A 70 -17.95 -28.90 2.49
CA ALA A 70 -16.59 -29.19 2.94
C ALA A 70 -15.53 -28.39 2.16
N VAL A 71 -15.64 -28.33 0.83
CA VAL A 71 -14.74 -27.54 -0.02
C VAL A 71 -14.91 -26.05 0.23
N LEU A 72 -16.16 -25.56 0.38
CA LEU A 72 -16.43 -24.16 0.69
C LEU A 72 -15.73 -23.73 1.99
N SER A 73 -15.94 -24.48 3.07
CA SER A 73 -15.28 -24.26 4.36
C SER A 73 -13.76 -24.30 4.19
N PHE A 74 -13.24 -25.32 3.47
CA PHE A 74 -11.81 -25.46 3.21
C PHE A 74 -11.19 -24.28 2.46
N ILE A 75 -11.86 -23.66 1.49
CA ILE A 75 -11.25 -22.55 0.73
C ILE A 75 -11.50 -21.17 1.37
N THR A 76 -12.50 -21.02 2.23
CA THR A 76 -12.83 -19.70 2.82
C THR A 76 -12.40 -19.51 4.28
N GLU A 77 -12.18 -20.57 5.05
CA GLU A 77 -11.87 -20.48 6.48
C GLU A 77 -10.39 -20.75 6.75
N LEU A 78 -9.74 -19.89 7.54
CA LEU A 78 -8.34 -20.09 7.93
C LEU A 78 -8.20 -21.32 8.84
N GLN A 79 -9.13 -21.51 9.78
CA GLN A 79 -9.16 -22.66 10.69
C GLN A 79 -10.31 -23.57 10.29
N VAL A 80 -9.99 -24.78 9.86
CA VAL A 80 -10.96 -25.76 9.37
C VAL A 80 -10.88 -27.00 10.26
N PRO A 81 -12.02 -27.62 10.64
CA PRO A 81 -11.99 -28.88 11.37
C PRO A 81 -11.20 -29.96 10.64
N HIS A 82 -10.37 -30.72 11.37
CA HIS A 82 -9.52 -31.76 10.78
C HIS A 82 -10.32 -32.78 9.96
N ALA A 83 -11.53 -33.12 10.39
CA ALA A 83 -12.41 -34.04 9.66
C ALA A 83 -12.78 -33.51 8.26
N VAL A 84 -13.09 -32.22 8.15
CA VAL A 84 -13.43 -31.56 6.88
C VAL A 84 -12.20 -31.51 5.97
N ALA A 85 -11.05 -31.11 6.52
CA ALA A 85 -9.78 -31.09 5.81
C ALA A 85 -9.41 -32.46 5.21
N GLN A 86 -9.51 -33.50 6.03
CA GLN A 86 -9.20 -34.86 5.65
C GLN A 86 -10.20 -35.40 4.63
N GLN A 87 -11.49 -35.04 4.75
CA GLN A 87 -12.50 -35.39 3.75
C GLN A 87 -12.15 -34.81 2.37
N VAL A 88 -11.80 -33.52 2.28
CA VAL A 88 -11.41 -32.88 1.02
C VAL A 88 -10.12 -33.48 0.47
N GLN A 89 -9.12 -33.72 1.33
CA GLN A 89 -7.84 -34.32 0.92
C GLN A 89 -8.03 -35.77 0.43
N ASN A 90 -8.83 -36.59 1.10
CA ASN A 90 -9.11 -37.96 0.67
C ASN A 90 -9.82 -38.00 -0.69
N TYR A 91 -10.64 -36.98 -0.99
CA TYR A 91 -11.37 -36.91 -2.26
C TYR A 91 -10.47 -36.54 -3.44
N CYS A 92 -9.54 -35.59 -3.26
CA CYS A 92 -8.82 -35.02 -4.40
C CYS A 92 -7.31 -34.85 -4.21
N GLY A 93 -6.70 -35.29 -3.12
CA GLY A 93 -5.32 -34.99 -2.71
C GLY A 93 -4.24 -35.30 -3.76
N ASP A 94 -4.41 -36.37 -4.55
CA ASP A 94 -3.46 -36.77 -5.60
C ASP A 94 -3.82 -36.21 -6.99
N SER A 95 -4.85 -35.36 -7.08
CA SER A 95 -5.35 -34.82 -8.35
C SER A 95 -4.86 -33.40 -8.62
N ALA A 96 -4.96 -32.96 -9.88
CA ALA A 96 -4.73 -31.56 -10.25
C ALA A 96 -5.67 -30.59 -9.52
N LEU A 97 -6.86 -31.06 -9.10
CA LEU A 97 -7.83 -30.27 -8.35
C LEU A 97 -7.29 -29.86 -6.97
N TRP A 98 -6.47 -30.69 -6.32
CA TRP A 98 -5.92 -30.35 -5.00
C TRP A 98 -5.04 -29.10 -5.04
N LYS A 99 -4.15 -28.99 -6.03
CA LYS A 99 -3.34 -27.78 -6.24
C LYS A 99 -4.22 -26.55 -6.45
N GLY A 100 -5.30 -26.72 -7.20
CA GLY A 100 -6.34 -25.71 -7.39
C GLY A 100 -6.98 -25.24 -6.09
N LEU A 101 -7.42 -26.19 -5.25
CA LEU A 101 -8.04 -25.89 -3.96
C LEU A 101 -7.07 -25.21 -3.00
N LEU A 102 -5.78 -25.60 -3.00
CA LEU A 102 -4.75 -24.93 -2.22
C LEU A 102 -4.53 -23.48 -2.67
N LEU A 103 -4.48 -23.23 -3.99
CA LEU A 103 -4.39 -21.87 -4.53
C LEU A 103 -5.62 -21.03 -4.17
N LEU A 104 -6.83 -21.61 -4.27
CA LEU A 104 -8.07 -20.94 -3.86
C LEU A 104 -8.08 -20.63 -2.37
N ARG A 105 -7.62 -21.57 -1.54
CA ARG A 105 -7.47 -21.40 -0.10
C ARG A 105 -6.44 -20.31 0.23
N GLY A 106 -5.32 -20.24 -0.49
CA GLY A 106 -4.36 -19.15 -0.39
C GLY A 106 -4.99 -17.79 -0.74
N LEU A 107 -5.71 -17.74 -1.86
CA LEU A 107 -6.34 -16.53 -2.35
C LEU A 107 -7.45 -16.01 -1.41
N LEU A 108 -8.27 -16.91 -0.86
CA LEU A 108 -9.49 -16.59 -0.11
C LEU A 108 -9.28 -16.69 1.41
N ALA A 109 -9.02 -17.89 1.96
CA ALA A 109 -8.89 -18.11 3.40
C ALA A 109 -7.64 -17.46 4.02
N HIS A 110 -6.49 -17.54 3.33
CA HIS A 110 -5.26 -16.85 3.78
C HIS A 110 -5.26 -15.36 3.44
N GLY A 111 -6.32 -14.88 2.79
CA GLY A 111 -6.63 -13.46 2.66
C GLY A 111 -5.81 -12.71 1.62
N ILE A 112 -5.12 -13.39 0.68
CA ILE A 112 -4.33 -12.71 -0.35
C ILE A 112 -5.19 -11.76 -1.19
N LEU A 113 -6.39 -12.19 -1.59
CA LEU A 113 -7.32 -11.35 -2.35
C LEU A 113 -7.73 -10.10 -1.58
N VAL A 114 -8.07 -10.28 -0.30
CA VAL A 114 -8.45 -9.16 0.57
C VAL A 114 -7.26 -8.23 0.77
N TYR A 115 -6.08 -8.78 1.02
CA TYR A 115 -4.85 -8.03 1.20
C TYR A 115 -4.53 -7.13 -0.01
N VAL A 116 -4.55 -7.68 -1.23
CA VAL A 116 -4.20 -6.88 -2.43
C VAL A 116 -5.26 -5.82 -2.79
N LEU A 117 -6.53 -6.03 -2.45
CA LEU A 117 -7.63 -5.09 -2.73
C LEU A 117 -7.92 -4.10 -1.60
N LYS A 118 -7.53 -4.41 -0.35
CA LYS A 118 -7.80 -3.57 0.83
C LYS A 118 -6.56 -2.88 1.35
N GLU A 119 -5.47 -3.64 1.51
CA GLU A 119 -4.29 -3.20 2.24
C GLU A 119 -3.25 -2.50 1.36
N ARG A 120 -3.37 -2.63 0.04
CA ARG A 120 -2.41 -2.11 -0.94
C ARG A 120 -3.09 -1.16 -1.92
N ARG A 121 -2.56 0.05 -2.03
CA ARG A 121 -2.99 1.07 -3.00
C ARG A 121 -2.09 1.05 -4.23
N TRP A 122 -2.68 0.86 -5.41
CA TRP A 122 -1.95 0.97 -6.67
C TRP A 122 -1.39 2.39 -6.82
N ARG A 123 -0.18 2.50 -7.36
CA ARG A 123 0.63 3.71 -7.49
C ARG A 123 1.07 4.37 -6.18
N VAL A 124 0.72 3.85 -5.00
CA VAL A 124 1.19 4.37 -3.69
C VAL A 124 1.99 3.32 -2.93
N ASP A 125 1.44 2.11 -2.79
CA ASP A 125 2.10 0.99 -2.11
C ASP A 125 2.79 0.05 -3.10
N TYR A 126 2.33 0.02 -4.37
CA TYR A 126 2.85 -0.86 -5.41
C TYR A 126 2.55 -0.36 -6.83
N GLY A 127 3.31 -0.85 -7.81
CA GLY A 127 3.11 -0.60 -9.23
C GLY A 127 4.23 -1.20 -10.06
N LEU A 128 4.29 -0.87 -11.36
CA LEU A 128 5.32 -1.38 -12.27
C LEU A 128 6.54 -0.47 -12.30
N ASP A 129 7.73 -1.06 -12.24
CA ASP A 129 9.00 -0.39 -12.57
C ASP A 129 9.65 -1.14 -13.75
N GLN A 130 9.21 -0.78 -14.96
CA GLN A 130 9.59 -1.46 -16.20
C GLN A 130 11.10 -1.37 -16.51
N ARG A 131 11.83 -0.46 -15.85
CA ARG A 131 13.29 -0.38 -15.95
C ARG A 131 13.99 -1.54 -15.22
N ARG A 132 13.30 -2.16 -14.26
CA ARG A 132 13.82 -3.26 -13.42
C ARG A 132 13.16 -4.59 -13.70
N SER A 133 11.83 -4.62 -13.79
CA SER A 133 11.07 -5.86 -13.93
C SER A 133 9.66 -5.60 -14.48
N MET A 134 9.09 -6.63 -15.10
CA MET A 134 7.67 -6.67 -15.47
C MET A 134 6.77 -7.03 -14.28
N LEU A 135 7.35 -7.37 -13.13
CA LEU A 135 6.60 -7.63 -11.89
C LEU A 135 6.29 -6.33 -11.15
N ALA A 136 5.18 -6.34 -10.42
CA ALA A 136 4.88 -5.27 -9.48
C ALA A 136 5.97 -5.20 -8.40
N VAL A 137 6.42 -3.98 -8.11
CA VAL A 137 7.39 -3.68 -7.06
C VAL A 137 6.74 -2.83 -5.97
N PRO A 138 7.24 -2.88 -4.72
CA PRO A 138 6.80 -1.98 -3.66
C PRO A 138 7.12 -0.53 -4.00
N TYR A 139 6.21 0.39 -3.66
CA TYR A 139 6.40 1.83 -3.78
C TYR A 139 6.67 2.43 -2.40
N ARG A 140 7.42 3.54 -2.37
CA ARG A 140 7.70 4.28 -1.13
C ARG A 140 6.73 5.43 -0.90
N ALA A 141 6.15 5.92 -2.00
CA ALA A 141 5.23 7.03 -2.08
C ALA A 141 4.51 6.98 -3.44
N LYS A 142 3.60 7.93 -3.68
CA LYS A 142 2.91 8.07 -4.96
C LYS A 142 3.91 8.07 -6.14
N ASP A 143 3.69 7.17 -7.09
CA ASP A 143 4.46 7.02 -8.33
C ASP A 143 5.97 6.78 -8.17
N MET A 144 6.44 6.44 -6.96
CA MET A 144 7.86 6.26 -6.66
C MET A 144 8.19 4.83 -6.24
N PRO A 145 8.68 3.98 -7.18
CA PRO A 145 9.09 2.62 -6.86
C PRO A 145 10.28 2.58 -5.91
N ALA A 146 10.29 1.60 -5.01
CA ALA A 146 11.41 1.37 -4.11
C ALA A 146 12.59 0.73 -4.89
N LEU A 147 13.72 1.43 -4.96
CA LEU A 147 14.91 1.09 -5.77
C LEU A 147 15.33 -0.39 -5.83
N ARG A 148 15.21 -1.14 -4.74
CA ARG A 148 15.67 -2.54 -4.62
C ARG A 148 14.70 -3.45 -3.85
N ALA A 149 13.48 -2.99 -3.59
CA ALA A 149 12.51 -3.79 -2.87
C ALA A 149 11.72 -4.67 -3.85
N GLU A 150 11.30 -5.83 -3.34
CA GLU A 150 10.47 -6.82 -4.03
C GLU A 150 9.46 -7.39 -3.03
N PHE A 151 8.35 -7.96 -3.52
CA PHE A 151 7.38 -8.62 -2.65
C PHE A 151 7.88 -10.02 -2.30
N GLY A 152 8.08 -10.28 -1.01
CA GLY A 152 8.59 -11.58 -0.55
C GLY A 152 7.59 -12.74 -0.64
N HIS A 153 6.30 -12.47 -0.87
CA HIS A 153 5.30 -13.52 -1.07
C HIS A 153 4.97 -13.62 -2.58
N PRO A 154 5.19 -14.78 -3.22
CA PRO A 154 5.05 -14.92 -4.68
C PRO A 154 3.61 -14.67 -5.17
N ASP A 155 2.60 -15.27 -4.54
CA ASP A 155 1.20 -15.07 -4.95
C ASP A 155 0.70 -13.63 -4.76
N VAL A 156 1.21 -12.92 -3.75
CA VAL A 156 0.96 -11.47 -3.59
C VAL A 156 1.63 -10.71 -4.74
N ALA A 157 2.89 -11.03 -5.06
CA ALA A 157 3.60 -10.40 -6.18
C ALA A 157 2.85 -10.60 -7.51
N VAL A 158 2.39 -11.83 -7.78
CA VAL A 158 1.61 -12.17 -8.97
C VAL A 158 0.29 -11.40 -9.00
N ALA A 159 -0.48 -11.42 -7.90
CA ALA A 159 -1.76 -10.73 -7.84
C ALA A 159 -1.61 -9.21 -8.04
N LEU A 160 -0.64 -8.57 -7.39
CA LEU A 160 -0.35 -7.14 -7.56
C LEU A 160 0.18 -6.81 -8.97
N THR A 161 0.93 -7.73 -9.60
CA THR A 161 1.37 -7.59 -11.00
C THR A 161 0.16 -7.58 -11.93
N CYS A 162 -0.72 -8.58 -11.81
CA CYS A 162 -1.96 -8.64 -12.59
C CYS A 162 -2.80 -7.37 -12.41
N LEU A 163 -3.00 -6.93 -11.17
CA LEU A 163 -3.74 -5.68 -10.89
C LEU A 163 -3.06 -4.46 -11.53
N SER A 164 -1.73 -4.37 -11.48
CA SER A 164 -1.00 -3.25 -12.07
C SER A 164 -1.19 -3.14 -13.58
N TYR A 165 -1.20 -4.28 -14.29
CA TYR A 165 -1.50 -4.31 -15.72
C TYR A 165 -2.98 -4.12 -16.03
N TYR A 166 -3.89 -4.62 -15.19
CA TYR A 166 -5.32 -4.37 -15.36
C TYR A 166 -5.66 -2.89 -15.20
N TYR A 167 -5.01 -2.19 -14.27
CA TYR A 167 -5.24 -0.77 -14.03
C TYR A 167 -4.47 0.15 -14.98
N GLY A 168 -3.20 -0.18 -15.25
CA GLY A 168 -2.31 0.64 -16.08
C GLY A 168 -2.42 0.38 -17.58
N GLY A 169 -3.01 -0.75 -17.98
CA GLY A 169 -2.97 -1.22 -19.36
C GLY A 169 -1.59 -1.71 -19.79
N LEU A 170 -1.48 -2.05 -21.07
CA LEU A 170 -0.24 -2.44 -21.72
C LEU A 170 0.24 -1.33 -22.65
N GLN A 171 1.57 -1.14 -22.71
CA GLN A 171 2.20 -0.26 -23.69
C GLN A 171 2.38 -0.98 -25.04
N GLU A 172 2.52 -0.22 -26.13
CA GLU A 172 2.67 -0.74 -27.50
C GLU A 172 3.75 -1.84 -27.61
N HIS A 173 4.96 -1.61 -27.11
CA HIS A 173 6.01 -2.64 -27.16
C HIS A 173 5.69 -3.90 -26.35
N GLN A 174 4.87 -3.78 -25.29
CA GLN A 174 4.42 -4.93 -24.50
C GLN A 174 3.39 -5.71 -25.28
N ILE A 175 2.50 -5.02 -26.02
CA ILE A 175 1.57 -5.61 -26.97
C ILE A 175 2.31 -6.41 -28.05
N ASP A 176 3.41 -5.88 -28.59
CA ASP A 176 4.24 -6.62 -29.56
C ASP A 176 4.84 -7.90 -28.96
N LEU A 177 5.38 -7.79 -27.73
CA LEU A 177 5.91 -8.94 -26.99
C LEU A 177 4.82 -10.00 -26.78
N CYS A 178 3.60 -9.56 -26.49
CA CYS A 178 2.44 -10.43 -26.34
C CYS A 178 2.23 -11.31 -27.58
N PHE A 179 2.32 -10.75 -28.80
CA PHE A 179 2.21 -11.54 -30.03
C PHE A 179 3.41 -12.42 -30.31
N ALA A 180 4.61 -11.90 -30.05
CA ALA A 180 5.81 -12.70 -30.20
C ALA A 180 5.77 -13.98 -29.35
N LEU A 181 5.06 -13.96 -28.21
CA LEU A 181 4.85 -15.14 -27.37
C LEU A 181 3.63 -15.97 -27.79
N LEU A 182 2.54 -15.33 -28.22
CA LEU A 182 1.38 -16.02 -28.77
C LEU A 182 1.76 -17.00 -29.87
N TYR A 183 2.54 -16.54 -30.83
CA TYR A 183 2.98 -17.33 -31.98
C TYR A 183 3.90 -18.51 -31.58
N LYS A 184 4.36 -18.57 -30.33
CA LYS A 184 5.17 -19.67 -29.80
C LYS A 184 4.34 -20.72 -29.06
N LEU A 185 3.03 -20.50 -28.88
CA LEU A 185 2.14 -21.49 -28.27
C LEU A 185 1.77 -22.60 -29.26
N ASP A 186 1.39 -23.76 -28.73
CA ASP A 186 0.98 -24.91 -29.54
C ASP A 186 -0.29 -24.64 -30.36
N ASN A 187 -1.20 -23.81 -29.82
CA ASN A 187 -2.42 -23.38 -30.51
C ASN A 187 -2.68 -21.87 -30.31
N PRO A 188 -2.01 -21.01 -31.10
CA PRO A 188 -2.12 -19.57 -30.97
C PRO A 188 -3.54 -19.04 -31.18
N THR A 189 -4.30 -19.65 -32.09
CA THR A 189 -5.66 -19.20 -32.47
C THR A 189 -6.67 -19.38 -31.34
N VAL A 190 -6.71 -20.56 -30.69
CA VAL A 190 -7.64 -20.81 -29.59
C VAL A 190 -7.34 -19.92 -28.38
N GLU A 191 -6.06 -19.75 -28.09
CA GLU A 191 -5.65 -18.85 -27.01
C GLU A 191 -6.04 -17.41 -27.35
N TYR A 192 -5.83 -16.99 -28.60
CA TYR A 192 -6.22 -15.68 -29.09
C TYR A 192 -7.74 -15.40 -28.99
N GLU A 193 -8.57 -16.36 -29.41
CA GLU A 193 -10.04 -16.33 -29.27
C GLU A 193 -10.48 -16.20 -27.80
N THR A 194 -9.70 -16.73 -26.86
CA THR A 194 -9.97 -16.62 -25.42
C THR A 194 -9.79 -15.20 -24.91
N TRP A 195 -8.82 -14.43 -25.43
CA TRP A 195 -8.70 -12.99 -25.09
C TRP A 195 -9.77 -12.16 -25.78
N THR A 196 -10.20 -12.65 -26.94
CA THR A 196 -11.37 -12.25 -27.74
C THR A 196 -12.65 -11.96 -26.96
N GLN A 197 -12.89 -12.83 -25.99
CA GLN A 197 -14.22 -13.15 -25.52
C GLN A 197 -14.87 -11.97 -24.77
N GLY A 198 -15.87 -11.34 -25.40
CA GLY A 198 -16.70 -10.30 -24.81
C GLY A 198 -16.23 -8.87 -25.06
N CYS A 199 -15.44 -8.63 -26.10
CA CYS A 199 -15.13 -7.29 -26.61
C CYS A 199 -15.61 -7.13 -28.06
N ASP A 200 -16.64 -6.32 -28.28
CA ASP A 200 -17.22 -6.09 -29.62
C ASP A 200 -16.41 -5.08 -30.47
N ASP A 201 -15.49 -4.32 -29.85
CA ASP A 201 -14.70 -3.23 -30.47
C ASP A 201 -13.17 -3.43 -30.39
N VAL A 202 -12.67 -4.65 -30.19
CA VAL A 202 -11.22 -4.92 -30.07
C VAL A 202 -10.69 -5.55 -31.36
N PRO A 203 -9.75 -4.90 -32.08
CA PRO A 203 -9.02 -5.53 -33.18
C PRO A 203 -8.26 -6.76 -32.69
N GLU A 204 -8.07 -7.71 -33.59
CA GLU A 204 -7.42 -8.97 -33.26
C GLU A 204 -6.04 -8.69 -32.63
N SER A 205 -5.76 -9.02 -31.34
CA SER A 205 -4.44 -9.35 -30.71
C SER A 205 -4.24 -8.80 -29.23
N LEU A 206 -3.98 -9.63 -28.16
CA LEU A 206 -3.23 -9.31 -26.87
C LEU A 206 -3.04 -10.41 -25.71
N LEU A 207 -1.84 -11.03 -25.47
CA LEU A 207 -1.47 -11.86 -24.25
C LEU A 207 -0.15 -11.59 -23.52
N PHE A 208 -0.18 -11.64 -22.20
CA PHE A 208 0.97 -11.37 -21.33
C PHE A 208 2.14 -12.39 -21.35
N PRO A 209 3.39 -11.92 -21.11
CA PRO A 209 4.59 -12.75 -20.99
C PRO A 209 4.77 -13.49 -19.64
N LYS A 210 5.52 -14.61 -19.67
CA LYS A 210 5.87 -15.43 -18.49
C LYS A 210 7.18 -14.95 -17.87
N GLU A 211 7.10 -14.01 -16.92
CA GLU A 211 8.26 -13.34 -16.32
C GLU A 211 8.50 -13.64 -14.82
N ALA A 212 7.61 -14.41 -14.17
CA ALA A 212 7.78 -14.78 -12.77
C ALA A 212 8.82 -15.91 -12.62
N LYS A 213 9.90 -15.65 -11.86
CA LYS A 213 10.92 -16.64 -11.48
C LYS A 213 10.94 -16.78 -9.97
N GLU A 214 11.02 -18.03 -9.49
CA GLU A 214 11.21 -18.37 -8.08
C GLU A 214 12.61 -18.97 -7.93
N PHE A 215 13.32 -18.58 -6.87
CA PHE A 215 14.61 -19.17 -6.52
C PHE A 215 14.44 -20.10 -5.31
N PRO A 216 15.15 -21.23 -5.25
CA PRO A 216 15.02 -22.16 -4.12
C PRO A 216 15.52 -21.55 -2.80
N GLN A 217 16.49 -20.64 -2.90
CA GLN A 217 17.17 -20.02 -1.78
C GLN A 217 17.46 -18.55 -2.07
N LYS A 218 17.54 -17.75 -1.01
CA LYS A 218 17.94 -16.35 -1.08
C LYS A 218 18.94 -15.95 -0.01
N GLN A 219 19.63 -14.84 -0.27
CA GLN A 219 20.39 -14.09 0.71
C GLN A 219 19.74 -12.73 0.89
N VAL A 220 19.52 -12.32 2.14
CA VAL A 220 18.83 -11.07 2.47
C VAL A 220 19.69 -10.26 3.42
N ALA A 221 19.71 -8.96 3.20
CA ALA A 221 20.21 -7.98 4.17
C ALA A 221 19.05 -7.12 4.67
N SER A 222 19.15 -6.65 5.91
CA SER A 222 18.12 -5.90 6.62
C SER A 222 18.71 -4.68 7.32
N GLY A 223 17.86 -3.93 8.03
CA GLY A 223 18.31 -2.80 8.86
C GLY A 223 19.29 -3.22 9.96
N TRP A 224 19.27 -4.48 10.40
CA TRP A 224 20.18 -5.02 11.40
C TRP A 224 21.63 -5.05 10.91
N ASP A 225 21.85 -5.37 9.64
CA ASP A 225 23.19 -5.40 9.00
C ASP A 225 23.81 -3.99 8.89
N ILE A 226 22.97 -2.96 8.76
CA ILE A 226 23.41 -1.56 8.73
C ILE A 226 23.96 -1.15 10.11
N ALA A 227 23.31 -1.64 11.18
CA ALA A 227 23.58 -1.32 12.58
C ALA A 227 24.64 -2.21 13.25
N GLU A 228 25.36 -3.02 12.47
CA GLU A 228 26.49 -3.80 12.97
C GLU A 228 27.61 -2.93 13.52
N LYS A 229 28.37 -3.51 14.45
CA LYS A 229 29.57 -2.88 14.99
C LYS A 229 30.63 -2.79 13.89
N LYS A 230 31.06 -1.57 13.59
CA LYS A 230 32.06 -1.23 12.56
C LYS A 230 33.08 -0.28 13.16
N ASP A 231 34.26 -0.22 12.56
CA ASP A 231 35.32 0.72 12.98
C ASP A 231 34.83 2.17 12.94
N HIS A 232 33.99 2.48 11.95
CA HIS A 232 33.25 3.73 11.87
C HIS A 232 31.80 3.50 12.27
N VAL A 233 31.42 4.03 13.43
CA VAL A 233 30.07 3.89 13.98
C VAL A 233 29.05 4.52 13.05
N THR A 234 28.02 3.77 12.69
CA THR A 234 26.86 4.30 11.99
C THR A 234 26.07 5.20 12.94
N THR A 235 26.05 6.50 12.66
CA THR A 235 25.21 7.48 13.37
C THR A 235 24.15 8.05 12.43
N GLY A 236 22.93 8.21 12.93
CA GLY A 236 21.84 8.83 12.18
C GLY A 236 21.16 9.92 13.01
N PHE A 237 20.57 10.89 12.32
CA PHE A 237 19.68 11.88 12.93
C PHE A 237 18.24 11.56 12.55
N SER A 238 17.34 11.59 13.53
CA SER A 238 15.90 11.49 13.30
C SER A 238 15.21 12.72 13.85
N GLY A 239 14.39 13.37 13.01
CA GLY A 239 13.56 14.50 13.45
C GLY A 239 12.34 14.08 14.28
N THR A 240 12.07 12.77 14.38
CA THR A 240 10.95 12.19 15.12
C THR A 240 11.35 10.88 15.81
N ASN A 241 10.55 10.39 16.77
CA ASN A 241 10.93 9.27 17.62
C ASN A 241 9.97 8.07 17.60
N ASP A 242 8.97 8.03 16.70
CA ASP A 242 7.95 6.98 16.76
C ASP A 242 8.50 5.61 16.37
N ASN A 243 9.43 5.56 15.41
CA ASN A 243 10.03 4.32 14.92
C ASN A 243 11.10 3.73 15.85
N ARG A 244 11.34 4.31 17.03
CA ARG A 244 12.39 3.86 17.96
C ARG A 244 12.25 2.40 18.38
N TYR A 245 11.01 1.89 18.41
CA TYR A 245 10.69 0.52 18.80
C TYR A 245 11.03 -0.51 17.70
N LEU A 246 11.31 -0.05 16.49
CA LEU A 246 11.67 -0.88 15.33
C LEU A 246 13.14 -0.70 14.93
N LEU A 247 13.94 -0.04 15.76
CA LEU A 247 15.38 0.02 15.55
C LEU A 247 16.03 -1.31 15.97
N PRO A 248 17.09 -1.77 15.29
CA PRO A 248 17.93 -2.85 15.79
C PRO A 248 18.34 -2.61 17.24
N THR A 249 18.39 -3.65 18.06
CA THR A 249 18.67 -3.54 19.51
C THR A 249 20.08 -3.01 19.81
N SER A 250 20.98 -3.02 18.83
CA SER A 250 22.30 -2.39 18.93
C SER A 250 22.27 -0.86 18.86
N ILE A 251 21.16 -0.25 18.39
CA ILE A 251 21.03 1.20 18.28
C ILE A 251 20.49 1.78 19.59
N THR A 252 21.20 2.78 20.10
CA THR A 252 20.73 3.60 21.23
C THR A 252 20.34 4.98 20.73
N GLN A 253 19.06 5.34 20.88
CA GLN A 253 18.60 6.70 20.63
C GLN A 253 19.04 7.61 21.78
N ARG A 254 19.65 8.76 21.46
CA ARG A 254 20.00 9.80 22.43
C ARG A 254 19.22 11.06 22.10
N ASP A 255 18.24 11.37 22.93
CA ASP A 255 17.44 12.60 22.82
C ASP A 255 18.02 13.68 23.76
N PRO A 256 18.66 14.74 23.24
CA PRO A 256 19.19 15.80 24.09
C PRO A 256 18.07 16.52 24.88
N PRO A 257 18.28 16.93 26.14
CA PRO A 257 17.24 17.55 26.97
C PRO A 257 16.54 18.73 26.31
N HIS A 258 17.29 19.57 25.58
CA HIS A 258 16.76 20.74 24.89
C HIS A 258 15.85 20.40 23.69
N GLN A 259 15.91 19.17 23.17
CA GLN A 259 15.11 18.71 22.02
C GLN A 259 13.89 17.87 22.42
N LEU A 260 13.78 17.46 23.69
CA LEU A 260 12.65 16.66 24.19
C LEU A 260 11.30 17.34 23.95
N CYS A 261 11.27 18.68 24.04
CA CYS A 261 10.06 19.45 23.83
C CYS A 261 9.62 19.56 22.35
N THR A 262 10.49 19.23 21.39
CA THR A 262 10.22 19.48 19.96
C THR A 262 9.01 18.71 19.46
N ASN A 263 8.88 17.43 19.83
CA ASN A 263 7.71 16.62 19.43
C ASN A 263 6.40 17.18 20.00
N ALA A 264 6.41 17.61 21.26
CA ALA A 264 5.24 18.21 21.90
C ALA A 264 4.92 19.61 21.34
N LYS A 265 5.94 20.39 20.96
CA LYS A 265 5.76 21.73 20.37
C LYS A 265 4.96 21.67 19.08
N VAL A 266 5.26 20.74 18.18
CA VAL A 266 4.52 20.63 16.91
C VAL A 266 3.05 20.26 17.15
N LEU A 267 2.79 19.30 18.03
CA LEU A 267 1.42 18.95 18.41
C LEU A 267 0.69 20.16 19.03
N ASN A 268 1.38 20.93 19.87
CA ASN A 268 0.82 22.14 20.46
C ASN A 268 0.48 23.19 19.38
N TYR A 269 1.33 23.38 18.36
CA TYR A 269 1.00 24.27 17.24
C TYR A 269 -0.25 23.79 16.50
N LEU A 270 -0.36 22.50 16.20
CA LEU A 270 -1.53 21.93 15.53
C LEU A 270 -2.83 22.10 16.34
N LEU A 271 -2.76 22.07 17.66
CA LEU A 271 -3.91 22.24 18.54
C LEU A 271 -4.39 23.68 18.71
N ARG A 272 -3.70 24.66 18.12
CA ARG A 272 -4.09 26.07 18.25
C ARG A 272 -5.37 26.41 17.48
N PRO A 273 -6.12 27.45 17.88
CA PRO A 273 -7.40 27.80 17.29
C PRO A 273 -7.35 28.07 15.77
N GLU A 274 -6.26 28.65 15.27
CA GLU A 274 -6.08 28.92 13.83
C GLU A 274 -6.10 27.67 12.96
N ASN A 275 -5.87 26.50 13.55
CA ASN A 275 -5.85 25.20 12.87
C ASN A 275 -7.13 24.39 13.09
N SER A 276 -8.16 24.95 13.73
CA SER A 276 -9.36 24.23 14.16
C SER A 276 -10.34 23.85 13.05
N SER A 277 -9.96 24.02 11.78
CA SER A 277 -10.81 23.75 10.62
C SER A 277 -10.58 22.34 10.06
N TYR A 278 -11.67 21.64 9.78
CA TYR A 278 -11.68 20.29 9.21
C TYR A 278 -12.87 20.11 8.27
N ILE A 279 -12.67 19.43 7.14
CA ILE A 279 -13.74 19.05 6.21
C ILE A 279 -13.64 17.56 5.85
N CYS A 280 -14.78 16.88 5.93
CA CYS A 280 -14.95 15.58 5.29
C CYS A 280 -15.21 15.79 3.79
N ALA A 281 -14.22 15.51 2.97
CA ALA A 281 -14.22 15.68 1.51
C ALA A 281 -14.96 14.51 0.84
N GLN A 282 -16.27 14.66 0.69
CA GLN A 282 -17.15 13.70 0.04
C GLN A 282 -18.15 14.39 -0.88
N ASP A 283 -18.69 13.67 -1.86
CA ASP A 283 -19.79 14.16 -2.68
C ASP A 283 -21.16 13.95 -2.01
N VAL A 284 -22.24 14.29 -2.72
CA VAL A 284 -23.62 14.16 -2.24
C VAL A 284 -24.05 12.72 -1.96
N HIS A 285 -23.34 11.74 -2.51
CA HIS A 285 -23.58 10.31 -2.31
C HIS A 285 -22.66 9.71 -1.24
N GLY A 286 -21.77 10.50 -0.64
CA GLY A 286 -20.77 10.04 0.32
C GLY A 286 -19.57 9.36 -0.34
N GLU A 287 -19.42 9.51 -1.66
CA GLU A 287 -18.28 9.01 -2.42
C GLU A 287 -17.10 9.98 -2.33
N ARG A 288 -15.92 9.46 -2.67
CA ARG A 288 -14.68 10.23 -2.75
C ARG A 288 -14.82 11.35 -3.80
N LEU A 289 -14.40 12.58 -3.44
CA LEU A 289 -14.32 13.66 -4.41
C LEU A 289 -13.23 13.39 -5.45
N SER A 290 -13.54 13.64 -6.72
CA SER A 290 -12.52 13.73 -7.76
C SER A 290 -11.54 14.87 -7.47
N VAL A 291 -10.33 14.80 -8.02
CA VAL A 291 -9.31 15.85 -7.79
C VAL A 291 -9.85 17.22 -8.22
N GLN A 292 -10.60 17.29 -9.31
CA GLN A 292 -11.25 18.52 -9.78
C GLN A 292 -12.21 19.11 -8.72
N LYS A 293 -13.16 18.31 -8.21
CA LYS A 293 -14.12 18.77 -7.20
C LYS A 293 -13.44 19.11 -5.87
N PHE A 294 -12.39 18.39 -5.52
CA PHE A 294 -11.57 18.70 -4.34
C PHE A 294 -10.88 20.07 -4.48
N LEU A 295 -10.31 20.38 -5.65
CA LEU A 295 -9.68 21.68 -5.89
C LEU A 295 -10.72 22.81 -5.90
N GLU A 296 -11.92 22.58 -6.44
CA GLU A 296 -13.05 23.52 -6.36
C GLU A 296 -13.45 23.80 -4.91
N LEU A 297 -13.54 22.76 -4.07
CA LEU A 297 -13.78 22.91 -2.63
C LEU A 297 -12.63 23.68 -1.96
N LEU A 298 -11.38 23.44 -2.35
CA LEU A 298 -10.19 24.06 -1.77
C LEU A 298 -10.14 25.57 -2.04
N VAL A 299 -10.45 26.02 -3.27
CA VAL A 299 -10.43 27.45 -3.62
C VAL A 299 -11.57 28.25 -3.00
N GLN A 300 -12.62 27.58 -2.51
CA GLN A 300 -13.75 28.21 -1.79
C GLN A 300 -13.45 28.52 -0.32
N GLN A 301 -12.29 28.10 0.20
CA GLN A 301 -11.97 28.25 1.61
C GLN A 301 -11.47 29.64 1.96
N GLU A 302 -11.96 30.15 3.09
CA GLU A 302 -11.55 31.42 3.69
C GLU A 302 -10.93 31.16 5.08
N PRO A 303 -9.75 31.72 5.41
CA PRO A 303 -8.81 32.41 4.52
C PRO A 303 -8.27 31.51 3.40
N GLU A 304 -7.84 32.14 2.29
CA GLU A 304 -7.31 31.48 1.08
C GLU A 304 -6.23 30.45 1.40
N ILE A 305 -6.33 29.29 0.77
CA ILE A 305 -5.34 28.21 0.85
C ILE A 305 -4.34 28.36 -0.31
N ARG A 306 -3.06 28.55 0.00
CA ARG A 306 -1.97 28.67 -0.99
C ARG A 306 -1.06 27.45 -1.04
N VAL A 307 -1.19 26.53 -0.10
CA VAL A 307 -0.36 25.33 -0.02
C VAL A 307 -1.24 24.10 0.11
N LEU A 308 -1.00 23.09 -0.71
CA LEU A 308 -1.62 21.78 -0.60
C LEU A 308 -0.55 20.76 -0.20
N LEU A 309 -0.74 20.20 0.99
CA LEU A 309 0.12 19.18 1.57
C LEU A 309 -0.59 17.83 1.49
N ASP A 310 -0.25 17.03 0.48
CA ASP A 310 -0.89 15.73 0.25
C ASP A 310 -0.25 14.61 1.08
N VAL A 311 -0.37 14.71 2.40
CA VAL A 311 0.19 13.72 3.35
C VAL A 311 -0.47 12.34 3.18
N GLY A 312 -1.74 12.31 2.80
CA GLY A 312 -2.52 11.09 2.62
C GLY A 312 -2.31 10.35 1.30
N ALA A 313 -1.55 10.93 0.36
CA ALA A 313 -1.47 10.47 -1.03
C ALA A 313 -2.87 10.35 -1.68
N GLU A 314 -3.70 11.37 -1.48
CA GLU A 314 -5.09 11.40 -1.92
C GLU A 314 -5.25 11.93 -3.36
N MET A 315 -4.22 12.55 -3.93
CA MET A 315 -4.27 13.16 -5.26
C MET A 315 -3.82 12.20 -6.37
N LEU A 316 -4.44 11.02 -6.52
CA LEU A 316 -3.95 9.96 -7.41
C LEU A 316 -4.36 10.11 -8.89
N GLU A 317 -5.45 10.83 -9.17
CA GLU A 317 -6.02 10.95 -10.53
C GLU A 317 -5.14 11.75 -11.47
N LEU A 318 -4.37 12.71 -10.95
CA LEU A 318 -3.52 13.61 -11.74
C LEU A 318 -2.05 13.46 -11.35
N GLN A 319 -1.17 13.61 -12.34
CA GLN A 319 0.24 13.89 -12.11
C GLN A 319 0.40 15.28 -11.46
N ASN A 320 1.52 15.51 -10.77
CA ASN A 320 1.73 16.74 -10.01
C ASN A 320 1.56 18.00 -10.87
N GLU A 321 2.10 18.01 -12.09
CA GLU A 321 1.94 19.10 -13.07
C GLU A 321 0.47 19.34 -13.44
N GLY A 322 -0.26 18.27 -13.76
CA GLY A 322 -1.68 18.36 -14.11
C GLY A 322 -2.54 18.87 -12.94
N LEU A 323 -2.23 18.46 -11.72
CA LEU A 323 -2.92 18.96 -10.52
C LEU A 323 -2.71 20.46 -10.36
N VAL A 324 -1.47 20.94 -10.44
CA VAL A 324 -1.21 22.37 -10.24
C VAL A 324 -1.71 23.22 -11.40
N ALA A 325 -1.75 22.70 -12.62
CA ALA A 325 -2.37 23.38 -13.75
C ALA A 325 -3.87 23.63 -13.48
N ARG A 326 -4.60 22.59 -13.06
CA ARG A 326 -6.02 22.72 -12.69
C ARG A 326 -6.24 23.64 -11.50
N TRP A 327 -5.37 23.56 -10.49
CA TRP A 327 -5.48 24.44 -9.33
C TRP A 327 -5.22 25.91 -9.69
N LEU A 328 -4.24 26.18 -10.57
CA LEU A 328 -3.92 27.53 -11.05
C LEU A 328 -5.02 28.12 -11.95
N GLU A 329 -5.72 27.27 -12.72
CA GLU A 329 -6.92 27.66 -13.48
C GLU A 329 -8.05 28.11 -12.55
N LEU A 330 -8.29 27.38 -11.44
CA LEU A 330 -9.35 27.66 -10.48
C LEU A 330 -9.03 28.83 -9.53
N ASN A 331 -7.78 28.97 -9.10
CA ASN A 331 -7.35 30.04 -8.19
C ASN A 331 -6.91 31.25 -9.00
N GLN A 332 -7.73 32.31 -9.09
CA GLN A 332 -7.42 33.54 -9.84
C GLN A 332 -6.37 34.45 -9.17
N ASN A 333 -6.08 34.25 -7.88
CA ASN A 333 -5.19 35.11 -7.09
C ASN A 333 -3.71 34.74 -7.22
N ALA A 334 -3.39 33.55 -7.73
CA ALA A 334 -2.01 33.11 -7.95
C ALA A 334 -1.54 33.41 -9.38
N GLN A 335 -0.25 33.68 -9.56
CA GLN A 335 0.39 33.93 -10.87
C GLN A 335 1.18 32.71 -11.37
N ALA A 336 1.58 31.83 -10.46
CA ALA A 336 2.29 30.61 -10.78
C ALA A 336 2.03 29.52 -9.73
N ALA A 337 2.39 28.29 -10.08
CA ALA A 337 2.30 27.13 -9.22
C ALA A 337 3.63 26.42 -9.09
N VAL A 338 4.02 26.08 -7.87
CA VAL A 338 5.25 25.37 -7.54
C VAL A 338 4.92 23.92 -7.20
N TYR A 339 5.68 22.98 -7.77
CA TYR A 339 5.47 21.54 -7.58
C TYR A 339 6.76 20.75 -7.83
N PHE A 340 6.77 19.46 -7.50
CA PHE A 340 7.84 18.55 -7.92
C PHE A 340 7.54 17.91 -9.27
N GLY A 341 8.45 18.10 -10.23
CA GLY A 341 8.41 17.49 -11.54
C GLY A 341 8.85 16.02 -11.53
N TYR A 342 8.75 15.36 -12.68
CA TYR A 342 9.13 13.94 -12.87
C TYR A 342 10.62 13.64 -12.61
N ASN A 343 11.46 14.67 -12.59
CA ASN A 343 12.89 14.60 -12.35
C ASN A 343 13.26 14.81 -10.87
N ASP A 344 12.28 14.80 -9.96
CA ASP A 344 12.47 15.05 -8.53
C ASP A 344 13.12 16.43 -8.25
N GLN A 345 12.72 17.43 -9.06
CA GLN A 345 13.13 18.83 -8.88
C GLN A 345 11.91 19.73 -8.74
N LEU A 346 12.08 20.82 -7.98
CA LEU A 346 11.06 21.86 -7.89
C LEU A 346 10.96 22.60 -9.23
N MET A 347 9.74 22.63 -9.76
CA MET A 347 9.35 23.28 -11.00
C MET A 347 8.31 24.37 -10.72
N VAL A 348 8.22 25.33 -11.62
CA VAL A 348 7.24 26.41 -11.63
C VAL A 348 6.43 26.32 -12.91
N LEU A 349 5.11 26.29 -12.79
CA LEU A 349 4.16 26.46 -13.88
C LEU A 349 3.55 27.86 -13.78
N THR A 350 3.81 28.71 -14.77
CA THR A 350 3.24 30.07 -14.83
C THR A 350 1.83 30.06 -15.44
N ARG A 351 1.04 31.12 -15.22
CA ARG A 351 -0.28 31.28 -15.86
C ARG A 351 -0.26 31.20 -17.38
N ASN A 352 0.84 31.58 -18.01
CA ASN A 352 0.98 31.56 -19.47
C ASN A 352 1.34 30.16 -20.00
N GLY A 353 1.36 29.14 -19.13
CA GLY A 353 1.68 27.75 -19.47
C GLY A 353 3.18 27.45 -19.56
N THR A 354 4.05 28.41 -19.21
CA THR A 354 5.51 28.16 -19.21
C THR A 354 5.90 27.35 -17.98
N VAL A 355 6.65 26.27 -18.21
CA VAL A 355 7.24 25.41 -17.18
C VAL A 355 8.75 25.64 -17.11
N GLU A 356 9.25 25.96 -15.93
CA GLU A 356 10.68 26.22 -15.70
C GLU A 356 11.15 25.71 -14.33
N SER A 357 12.46 25.63 -14.12
CA SER A 357 13.02 25.26 -12.81
C SER A 357 12.74 26.34 -11.77
N PHE A 358 12.34 25.93 -10.56
CA PHE A 358 12.11 26.86 -9.46
C PHE A 358 13.34 27.69 -9.14
N VAL A 359 14.54 27.12 -9.21
CA VAL A 359 15.77 27.84 -8.86
C VAL A 359 16.06 29.00 -9.82
N SER A 360 15.76 28.85 -11.10
CA SER A 360 15.98 29.89 -12.12
C SER A 360 14.81 30.86 -12.26
N SER A 361 13.61 30.46 -11.82
CA SER A 361 12.40 31.25 -11.96
C SER A 361 12.42 32.51 -11.07
N PRO A 362 11.92 33.67 -11.55
CA PRO A 362 11.72 34.85 -10.70
C PRO A 362 10.77 34.58 -9.51
N PHE A 363 9.92 33.56 -9.62
CA PHE A 363 9.00 33.15 -8.56
C PHE A 363 9.70 32.57 -7.32
N ASN A 364 11.00 32.26 -7.38
CA ASN A 364 11.77 31.85 -6.19
C ASN A 364 11.84 32.93 -5.09
N GLN A 365 11.64 34.19 -5.46
CA GLN A 365 11.59 35.35 -4.59
C GLN A 365 10.17 35.91 -4.42
N GLN A 366 9.20 35.40 -5.18
CA GLN A 366 7.81 35.88 -5.24
C GLN A 366 6.81 34.77 -4.90
N LEU A 367 7.14 33.96 -3.89
CA LEU A 367 6.28 32.86 -3.43
C LEU A 367 4.93 33.33 -2.89
N ASP A 368 4.79 34.61 -2.54
CA ASP A 368 3.52 35.26 -2.19
C ASP A 368 2.53 35.25 -3.36
N GLN A 369 3.02 35.27 -4.59
CA GLN A 369 2.21 35.19 -5.80
C GLN A 369 1.98 33.74 -6.27
N CYS A 370 2.46 32.74 -5.53
CA CYS A 370 2.39 31.34 -5.95
C CYS A 370 1.40 30.52 -5.11
N ILE A 371 0.91 29.44 -5.72
CA ILE A 371 0.43 28.24 -5.01
C ILE A 371 1.54 27.19 -4.96
N LEU A 372 1.56 26.35 -3.93
CA LEU A 372 2.54 25.28 -3.75
C LEU A 372 1.84 23.95 -3.51
N TYR A 373 2.18 22.94 -4.29
CA TYR A 373 1.76 21.56 -4.07
C TYR A 373 2.95 20.68 -3.66
N LEU A 374 2.80 19.98 -2.54
CA LEU A 374 3.72 18.95 -2.07
C LEU A 374 2.95 17.63 -1.94
N ASP A 375 3.37 16.62 -2.68
CA ASP A 375 2.86 15.24 -2.59
C ASP A 375 3.45 14.48 -1.37
N ASP A 376 3.02 13.24 -1.16
CA ASP A 376 3.45 12.41 -0.02
C ASP A 376 4.96 12.08 -0.06
N ALA A 377 5.48 11.93 -1.27
CA ALA A 377 6.88 11.72 -1.60
C ALA A 377 7.79 12.84 -1.11
N HIS A 378 7.43 14.09 -1.42
CA HIS A 378 8.31 15.25 -1.29
C HIS A 378 8.02 16.07 -0.03
N MET A 379 7.41 15.46 0.99
CA MET A 379 7.26 16.01 2.35
C MET A 379 8.54 15.96 3.19
N ARG A 380 9.55 15.19 2.75
CA ARG A 380 10.81 15.01 3.47
C ARG A 380 11.95 15.65 2.69
N GLY A 381 12.76 16.48 3.36
CA GLY A 381 13.96 17.08 2.76
C GLY A 381 13.73 18.37 1.98
N THR A 382 12.51 18.70 1.58
CA THR A 382 12.20 19.94 0.83
C THR A 382 12.14 21.16 1.74
N ASP A 383 12.83 22.25 1.37
CA ASP A 383 12.77 23.54 2.09
C ASP A 383 12.35 24.69 1.16
N VAL A 384 11.06 25.00 1.12
CA VAL A 384 10.50 26.16 0.42
C VAL A 384 10.22 27.27 1.43
N LYS A 385 10.80 28.46 1.21
CA LYS A 385 10.65 29.61 2.12
C LYS A 385 9.32 30.33 1.90
N LEU A 386 8.27 29.81 2.53
CA LEU A 386 6.94 30.39 2.40
C LEU A 386 6.81 31.82 2.99
N PRO A 387 6.01 32.70 2.37
CA PRO A 387 5.62 34.02 2.89
C PRO A 387 5.00 33.96 4.28
N ARG A 388 4.74 35.09 4.94
CA ARG A 388 4.03 35.10 6.23
C ARG A 388 2.54 34.79 6.02
N ASP A 389 1.88 34.32 7.08
CA ASP A 389 0.42 34.17 7.15
C ASP A 389 -0.22 33.26 6.09
N VAL A 390 0.58 32.32 5.55
CA VAL A 390 0.13 31.31 4.60
C VAL A 390 -0.63 30.19 5.29
N ARG A 391 -1.79 29.83 4.73
CA ARG A 391 -2.60 28.67 5.14
C ARG A 391 -2.41 27.50 4.18
N ALA A 392 -2.30 26.29 4.75
CA ALA A 392 -2.20 25.05 3.98
C ALA A 392 -3.40 24.13 4.17
N ALA A 393 -3.83 23.45 3.10
CA ALA A 393 -4.65 22.26 3.17
C ALA A 393 -3.75 21.05 3.43
N VAL A 394 -4.17 20.17 4.34
CA VAL A 394 -3.50 18.89 4.63
C VAL A 394 -4.47 17.76 4.37
N THR A 395 -4.15 16.88 3.43
CA THR A 395 -4.98 15.69 3.16
C THR A 395 -4.65 14.59 4.16
N LEU A 396 -5.68 13.89 4.63
CA LEU A 396 -5.57 12.71 5.44
C LEU A 396 -5.96 11.50 4.59
N GLY A 397 -5.17 10.44 4.68
CA GLY A 397 -5.37 9.23 3.92
C GLY A 397 -5.14 7.98 4.78
N PRO A 398 -5.42 6.79 4.23
CA PRO A 398 -5.21 5.53 4.92
C PRO A 398 -3.78 5.38 5.45
N LYS A 399 -3.63 4.87 6.68
CA LYS A 399 -2.33 4.55 7.30
C LYS A 399 -1.40 5.76 7.52
N VAL A 400 -1.95 6.98 7.55
CA VAL A 400 -1.16 8.16 7.94
C VAL A 400 -0.82 8.09 9.44
N THR A 401 0.45 7.82 9.72
CA THR A 401 1.03 7.85 11.07
C THR A 401 1.22 9.28 11.59
N LYS A 402 1.39 9.44 12.91
CA LYS A 402 1.68 10.74 13.56
C LYS A 402 2.90 11.39 12.94
N ASP A 403 4.00 10.65 12.78
CA ASP A 403 5.23 11.18 12.22
C ASP A 403 5.05 11.68 10.78
N ARG A 404 4.32 10.96 9.93
CA ARG A 404 4.00 11.44 8.57
C ARG A 404 3.21 12.75 8.60
N LEU A 405 2.17 12.83 9.44
CA LEU A 405 1.35 14.03 9.60
C LEU A 405 2.19 15.22 10.08
N VAL A 406 2.93 15.04 11.17
CA VAL A 406 3.76 16.08 11.81
C VAL A 406 4.85 16.56 10.85
N GLN A 407 5.52 15.66 10.14
CA GLN A 407 6.57 16.02 9.18
C GLN A 407 6.01 16.81 7.98
N GLY A 408 4.83 16.43 7.49
CA GLY A 408 4.09 17.16 6.46
C GLY A 408 3.69 18.55 6.91
N CYS A 409 3.02 18.69 8.06
CA CYS A 409 2.64 19.98 8.62
C CYS A 409 3.85 20.90 8.89
N MET A 410 4.99 20.32 9.29
CA MET A 410 6.24 21.07 9.51
C MET A 410 6.90 21.59 8.23
N ARG A 411 6.36 21.31 7.04
CA ARG A 411 6.70 22.06 5.82
C ARG A 411 6.27 23.52 5.94
N MET A 412 5.22 23.80 6.72
CA MET A 412 4.86 25.13 7.18
C MET A 412 5.82 25.57 8.29
N ARG A 413 7.03 26.01 7.92
CA ARG A 413 8.13 26.29 8.88
C ARG A 413 7.78 27.32 9.96
N LYS A 414 6.80 28.19 9.71
CA LYS A 414 6.30 29.19 10.67
C LYS A 414 4.92 28.80 11.24
N LEU A 415 4.63 27.50 11.35
CA LEU A 415 3.41 27.01 11.97
C LEU A 415 3.31 27.49 13.42
N GLY A 416 2.20 28.13 13.77
CA GLY A 416 2.05 28.82 15.06
C GLY A 416 2.80 30.15 15.15
N ASN A 417 3.30 30.68 14.05
CA ASN A 417 3.88 32.02 13.93
C ASN A 417 3.51 32.63 12.56
N GLY A 418 2.20 32.75 12.33
CA GLY A 418 1.60 33.22 11.08
C GLY A 418 1.04 32.08 10.22
N HIS A 419 1.80 31.00 10.01
CA HIS A 419 1.27 29.87 9.22
C HIS A 419 0.23 29.07 9.98
N SER A 420 -0.76 28.59 9.24
CA SER A 420 -1.84 27.72 9.73
C SER A 420 -2.12 26.56 8.76
N VAL A 421 -2.87 25.57 9.23
CA VAL A 421 -3.26 24.38 8.48
C VAL A 421 -4.76 24.12 8.63
N MET A 422 -5.33 23.45 7.63
CA MET A 422 -6.70 22.94 7.62
C MET A 422 -6.69 21.51 7.10
N PHE A 423 -7.48 20.63 7.71
CA PHE A 423 -7.46 19.21 7.37
C PHE A 423 -8.63 18.80 6.49
N PHE A 424 -8.35 17.92 5.54
CA PHE A 424 -9.33 17.30 4.66
C PHE A 424 -9.19 15.78 4.73
N ALA A 425 -10.30 15.07 4.86
CA ALA A 425 -10.30 13.61 4.87
C ALA A 425 -11.44 13.07 4.01
N PRO A 426 -11.26 11.98 3.24
CA PRO A 426 -12.38 11.28 2.64
C PRO A 426 -13.23 10.61 3.73
N LEU A 427 -14.47 10.23 3.39
CA LEU A 427 -15.44 9.66 4.33
C LEU A 427 -14.90 8.43 5.10
N GLU A 428 -14.11 7.58 4.45
CA GLU A 428 -13.51 6.41 5.10
C GLU A 428 -12.59 6.80 6.28
N ILE A 429 -11.82 7.88 6.12
CA ILE A 429 -10.88 8.37 7.12
C ILE A 429 -11.63 9.15 8.20
N ASP A 430 -12.64 9.94 7.82
CA ASP A 430 -13.54 10.60 8.77
C ASP A 430 -14.17 9.58 9.74
N ARG A 431 -14.70 8.47 9.23
CA ARG A 431 -15.25 7.38 10.04
C ARG A 431 -14.21 6.74 10.96
N SER A 432 -12.99 6.55 10.47
CA SER A 432 -11.88 6.03 11.28
C SER A 432 -11.50 6.98 12.41
N ILE A 433 -11.42 8.29 12.12
CA ILE A 433 -11.17 9.34 13.12
C ILE A 433 -12.27 9.35 14.17
N ARG A 434 -13.54 9.34 13.76
CA ARG A 434 -14.69 9.29 14.70
C ARG A 434 -14.66 8.05 15.57
N LYS A 435 -14.39 6.88 14.99
CA LYS A 435 -14.25 5.62 15.72
C LYS A 435 -13.14 5.70 16.78
N ALA A 436 -11.97 6.19 16.40
CA ALA A 436 -10.84 6.42 17.32
C ALA A 436 -11.20 7.43 18.44
N ALA A 437 -11.98 8.45 18.10
CA ALA A 437 -12.43 9.47 19.02
C ALA A 437 -13.62 9.05 19.90
N LYS A 438 -14.26 7.91 19.58
CA LYS A 438 -15.56 7.48 20.15
C LYS A 438 -16.67 8.52 19.94
N LYS A 439 -16.72 9.07 18.73
CA LYS A 439 -17.69 10.08 18.29
C LYS A 439 -18.76 9.49 17.39
N THR A 440 -19.95 10.06 17.47
CA THR A 440 -21.07 9.80 16.57
C THR A 440 -20.97 10.64 15.29
N GLU A 441 -21.88 10.45 14.34
CA GLU A 441 -21.89 11.23 13.08
C GLU A 441 -22.25 12.70 13.30
N SER A 442 -23.03 13.04 14.33
CA SER A 442 -23.42 14.41 14.65
C SER A 442 -22.33 15.21 15.36
N ASP A 443 -21.36 14.54 15.98
CA ASP A 443 -20.29 15.22 16.71
C ASP A 443 -19.31 15.93 15.76
N ALA A 444 -18.92 17.16 16.07
CA ALA A 444 -17.89 17.84 15.29
C ALA A 444 -16.51 17.20 15.50
N VAL A 445 -15.82 16.84 14.42
CA VAL A 445 -14.42 16.39 14.46
C VAL A 445 -13.50 17.58 14.74
N LYS A 446 -12.56 17.39 15.68
CA LYS A 446 -11.58 18.39 16.11
C LYS A 446 -10.17 17.87 15.85
N ILE A 447 -9.18 18.76 15.89
CA ILE A 447 -7.77 18.38 15.64
C ILE A 447 -7.26 17.34 16.63
N ILE A 448 -7.71 17.39 17.88
CA ILE A 448 -7.34 16.38 18.88
C ILE A 448 -7.81 14.96 18.49
N ASP A 449 -8.91 14.84 17.75
CA ASP A 449 -9.42 13.55 17.27
C ASP A 449 -8.56 13.01 16.14
N ILE A 450 -8.14 13.88 15.21
CA ILE A 450 -7.18 13.54 14.16
C ILE A 450 -5.86 13.07 14.79
N LEU A 451 -5.33 13.82 15.77
CA LEU A 451 -4.10 13.47 16.48
C LEU A 451 -4.22 12.12 17.20
N ARG A 452 -5.36 11.84 17.84
CA ARG A 452 -5.63 10.54 18.46
C ARG A 452 -5.62 9.42 17.43
N TRP A 453 -6.30 9.63 16.29
CA TRP A 453 -6.35 8.65 15.22
C TRP A 453 -4.95 8.35 14.66
N VAL A 454 -4.15 9.35 14.27
CA VAL A 454 -2.80 9.10 13.73
C VAL A 454 -1.85 8.46 14.74
N MET A 455 -2.05 8.69 16.05
CA MET A 455 -1.31 7.97 17.10
C MET A 455 -1.69 6.49 17.15
N LEU A 456 -2.98 6.16 17.01
CA LEU A 456 -3.42 4.76 16.93
C LEU A 456 -2.92 4.09 15.64
N GLU A 457 -2.92 4.80 14.51
CA GLU A 457 -2.32 4.32 13.26
C GLU A 457 -0.81 4.05 13.43
N THR A 458 -0.11 4.89 14.19
CA THR A 458 1.31 4.69 14.51
C THR A 458 1.52 3.41 15.33
N CYS A 459 0.72 3.20 16.38
CA CYS A 459 0.78 1.97 17.17
C CYS A 459 0.48 0.73 16.32
N SER A 460 -0.53 0.82 15.45
CA SER A 460 -0.89 -0.25 14.53
C SER A 460 0.27 -0.56 13.56
N ASP A 461 0.86 0.45 12.92
CA ASP A 461 1.99 0.25 12.00
C ASP A 461 3.20 -0.39 12.71
N ILE A 462 3.51 0.03 13.94
CA ILE A 462 4.58 -0.58 14.75
C ILE A 462 4.29 -2.06 15.03
N GLN A 463 3.07 -2.39 15.47
CA GLN A 463 2.68 -3.77 15.76
C GLN A 463 2.74 -4.65 14.51
N HIS A 464 2.27 -4.15 13.37
CA HIS A 464 2.33 -4.87 12.10
C HIS A 464 3.77 -5.15 11.64
N ARG A 465 4.69 -4.20 11.85
CA ARG A 465 6.11 -4.35 11.48
C ARG A 465 6.92 -5.16 12.48
N ALA A 466 6.47 -5.28 13.72
CA ALA A 466 7.22 -5.94 14.80
C ALA A 466 7.57 -7.40 14.47
N HIS A 467 6.66 -8.13 13.83
CA HIS A 467 6.92 -9.52 13.43
C HIS A 467 8.08 -9.63 12.44
N GLN A 468 8.03 -8.83 11.36
CA GLN A 468 9.09 -8.80 10.36
C GLN A 468 10.42 -8.32 10.95
N TRP A 469 10.38 -7.29 11.80
CA TRP A 469 11.56 -6.79 12.52
C TRP A 469 12.21 -7.88 13.38
N ALA A 470 11.42 -8.68 14.09
CA ALA A 470 11.90 -9.77 14.93
C ALA A 470 12.51 -10.90 14.08
N GLU A 471 11.84 -11.31 12.99
CA GLU A 471 12.36 -12.32 12.06
C GLU A 471 13.73 -11.90 11.48
N GLN A 472 13.85 -10.64 11.05
CA GLN A 472 15.11 -10.08 10.56
C GLN A 472 16.21 -10.09 11.64
N GLY A 473 15.86 -9.81 12.90
CA GLY A 473 16.81 -9.86 14.01
C GLY A 473 17.28 -11.28 14.33
N PHE A 474 16.39 -12.27 14.29
CA PHE A 474 16.76 -13.68 14.47
C PHE A 474 17.67 -14.17 13.34
N ASP A 475 17.34 -13.85 12.09
CA ASP A 475 18.19 -14.17 10.95
C ASP A 475 19.59 -13.57 11.09
N HIS A 476 19.67 -12.27 11.40
CA HIS A 476 20.93 -11.57 11.63
C HIS A 476 21.78 -12.25 12.71
N GLY A 477 21.16 -12.58 13.86
CA GLY A 477 21.84 -13.29 14.95
C GLY A 477 22.34 -14.68 14.55
N ASN A 478 21.54 -15.44 13.78
CA ASN A 478 21.93 -16.75 13.28
C ASN A 478 23.13 -16.66 12.33
N ARG A 479 23.11 -15.69 11.39
CA ARG A 479 24.22 -15.44 10.46
C ARG A 479 25.50 -15.04 11.19
N ALA A 480 25.39 -14.16 12.20
CA ALA A 480 26.53 -13.74 13.02
C ALA A 480 27.13 -14.91 13.83
N SER A 481 26.29 -15.78 14.40
CA SER A 481 26.75 -16.98 15.11
C SER A 481 27.48 -17.93 14.17
N ALA A 482 26.91 -18.22 13.00
CA ALA A 482 27.54 -19.06 11.99
C ALA A 482 28.89 -18.50 11.52
N TRP A 483 28.98 -17.17 11.33
CA TRP A 483 30.25 -16.52 10.98
C TRP A 483 31.32 -16.71 12.07
N SER A 484 30.96 -16.56 13.35
CA SER A 484 31.87 -16.79 14.47
C SER A 484 32.34 -18.26 14.56
N GLU A 485 31.42 -19.20 14.34
CA GLU A 485 31.73 -20.63 14.27
C GLU A 485 32.67 -20.95 13.10
N PHE A 486 32.47 -20.31 11.95
CA PHE A 486 33.36 -20.46 10.79
C PHE A 486 34.76 -19.90 11.08
N CYS A 487 34.86 -18.69 11.62
CA CYS A 487 36.15 -18.09 12.00
C CYS A 487 36.90 -18.89 13.07
N SER A 488 36.18 -19.59 13.95
CA SER A 488 36.76 -20.48 14.96
C SER A 488 37.04 -21.91 14.44
N GLY A 489 36.80 -22.18 13.16
CA GLY A 489 37.04 -23.47 12.52
C GLY A 489 36.05 -24.58 12.90
N LYS A 490 34.92 -24.24 13.53
CA LYS A 490 33.89 -25.21 13.96
C LYS A 490 33.00 -25.67 12.81
N ILE A 491 32.79 -24.84 11.80
CA ILE A 491 32.02 -25.17 10.60
C ILE A 491 32.84 -24.89 9.34
N SER A 492 32.56 -25.64 8.27
CA SER A 492 33.16 -25.42 6.94
C SER A 492 32.51 -24.24 6.21
N SER A 493 33.06 -23.86 5.05
CA SER A 493 32.42 -22.85 4.19
C SER A 493 31.02 -23.25 3.74
N ASP A 494 30.78 -24.54 3.53
CA ASP A 494 29.47 -25.07 3.14
C ASP A 494 28.46 -25.01 4.30
N GLY A 495 28.94 -25.25 5.53
CA GLY A 495 28.16 -25.04 6.74
C GLY A 495 27.74 -23.58 6.90
N LEU A 496 28.69 -22.66 6.68
CA LEU A 496 28.41 -21.23 6.69
C LEU A 496 27.39 -20.82 5.63
N ALA A 497 27.59 -21.26 4.38
CA ALA A 497 26.69 -20.97 3.27
C ALA A 497 25.26 -21.47 3.56
N SER A 498 25.13 -22.68 4.11
CA SER A 498 23.83 -23.26 4.49
C SER A 498 23.11 -22.47 5.58
N SER A 499 23.85 -21.86 6.53
CA SER A 499 23.27 -21.00 7.56
C SER A 499 22.88 -19.61 7.07
N TRP A 500 23.51 -19.12 6.00
CA TRP A 500 23.25 -17.80 5.42
C TRP A 500 22.20 -17.82 4.32
N LEU A 501 21.94 -18.98 3.73
CA LEU A 501 20.92 -19.18 2.71
C LEU A 501 19.56 -19.48 3.37
N GLN A 502 18.58 -18.62 3.11
CA GLN A 502 17.21 -18.86 3.54
C GLN A 502 16.46 -19.65 2.46
N ARG A 503 15.68 -20.65 2.87
CA ARG A 503 14.73 -21.33 1.97
C ARG A 503 13.64 -20.35 1.57
N GLU A 504 13.59 -20.01 0.29
CA GLU A 504 12.58 -19.12 -0.26
C GLU A 504 11.40 -19.89 -0.81
N ALA A 505 11.66 -20.96 -1.57
CA ALA A 505 10.62 -21.75 -2.19
C ALA A 505 9.88 -22.66 -1.19
N LYS A 506 8.56 -22.53 -1.17
CA LYS A 506 7.62 -23.35 -0.38
C LYS A 506 6.63 -24.04 -1.29
N SER A 507 6.30 -25.30 -1.00
CA SER A 507 5.22 -25.96 -1.75
C SER A 507 3.86 -25.36 -1.40
N LEU A 508 2.86 -25.56 -2.26
CA LEU A 508 1.48 -25.12 -1.99
C LEU A 508 0.94 -25.73 -0.68
N GLU A 509 1.32 -26.97 -0.38
CA GLU A 509 0.95 -27.67 0.86
C GLU A 509 1.62 -27.03 2.08
N GLU A 510 2.87 -26.60 1.98
CA GLU A 510 3.56 -25.88 3.07
C GLU A 510 2.96 -24.48 3.30
N MET A 511 2.47 -23.83 2.24
CA MET A 511 1.89 -22.48 2.32
C MET A 511 0.42 -22.47 2.76
N TYR A 512 -0.40 -23.35 2.19
CA TYR A 512 -1.87 -23.31 2.30
C TYR A 512 -2.49 -24.62 2.78
N GLY A 513 -1.70 -25.69 2.80
CA GLY A 513 -2.15 -26.96 3.36
C GLY A 513 -2.43 -26.83 4.86
N LEU A 514 -3.34 -27.66 5.34
CA LEU A 514 -3.47 -27.89 6.77
C LEU A 514 -2.36 -28.88 7.11
N ASN A 515 -1.37 -28.47 7.90
CA ASN A 515 -0.29 -29.35 8.33
C ASN A 515 -0.84 -30.49 9.21
N LEU A 516 -1.42 -31.53 8.59
CA LEU A 516 -2.02 -32.70 9.25
C LEU A 516 -0.96 -33.57 9.96
N ARG A 517 0.33 -33.26 9.77
CA ARG A 517 1.47 -33.87 10.48
C ARG A 517 1.99 -33.05 11.67
N ALA A 518 1.37 -31.91 12.02
CA ALA A 518 1.83 -31.05 13.11
C ALA A 518 1.27 -31.48 14.49
N ASN A 519 1.57 -32.71 14.91
CA ASN A 519 1.65 -33.05 16.34
C ASN A 519 3.09 -33.05 16.88
N ILE A 520 4.03 -32.49 16.12
CA ILE A 520 5.39 -32.19 16.60
C ILE A 520 5.69 -30.73 16.25
N ARG A 521 5.25 -29.79 17.11
CA ARG A 521 5.88 -28.47 17.18
C ARG A 521 7.30 -28.66 17.73
N PRO A 522 8.36 -28.08 17.14
CA PRO A 522 9.47 -27.63 17.96
C PRO A 522 8.89 -26.54 18.86
N SER A 523 8.83 -26.82 20.15
CA SER A 523 8.41 -25.91 21.20
C SER A 523 9.31 -24.67 21.23
N ARG A 524 8.95 -23.60 20.52
CA ARG A 524 9.55 -22.29 20.79
C ARG A 524 8.61 -21.09 20.92
N TRP A 525 7.34 -21.16 20.49
CA TRP A 525 6.46 -19.97 20.51
C TRP A 525 5.07 -20.14 21.14
N SER A 526 4.84 -21.19 21.94
CA SER A 526 3.52 -21.42 22.57
C SER A 526 3.35 -20.81 23.97
N SER A 527 4.37 -20.18 24.58
CA SER A 527 4.34 -19.88 26.02
C SER A 527 4.80 -18.48 26.44
N CYS A 528 4.71 -17.47 25.57
CA CYS A 528 4.82 -16.08 25.99
C CYS A 528 3.83 -15.22 25.22
N GLY A 529 2.74 -14.81 25.88
CA GLY A 529 1.83 -13.83 25.28
C GLY A 529 0.41 -13.82 25.83
N LYS A 530 0.23 -13.96 27.15
CA LYS A 530 -1.00 -13.49 27.81
C LYS A 530 -0.77 -12.67 29.10
N ASP A 531 0.39 -12.78 29.76
CA ASP A 531 0.58 -12.14 31.08
C ASP A 531 1.73 -11.11 31.15
N ALA A 532 2.11 -10.46 30.04
CA ALA A 532 3.22 -9.47 30.05
C ALA A 532 2.78 -8.00 29.87
N TRP A 533 1.47 -7.72 29.79
CA TRP A 533 0.94 -6.36 29.68
C TRP A 533 -0.36 -6.22 30.48
N SER A 534 -0.22 -6.27 31.82
CA SER A 534 -1.20 -5.73 32.77
C SER A 534 -0.63 -4.50 33.43
#